data_AF-A0A5D8Q838-F1
#
_entry.id   AF-A0A5D8Q838-F1
#
_cell.length_a   1.000
_cell.length_b   1.000
_cell.length_c   1.000
_cell.angle_alpha   90.00
_cell.angle_beta   90.00
_cell.angle_gamma   90.00
#
_symmetry.space_group_name_H-M   'P 1'
#
loop_
_entity.id
_entity.type
_entity.pdbx_description
1 polymer ?
#
loop_
_entity_poly.entity_id
_entity_poly.type
_entity_poly.pdbx_seq_one_letter_code
_entity_poly.pdbx_strand_id
1 'polypeptide(L)' 'MEDSESRDATVLIAAIERAKEEMQYAENYFESVYDPDLVDHAIYYREAARKKYDYLLKLAKKEGLIKAE' A
#
# COMPACT_ATOMS: atom_id res chain seq x y z
N MET A 1 -6.41 8.81 -27.04
CA MET A 1 -5.53 7.82 -26.40
C MET A 1 -4.78 8.44 -25.23
N GLU A 2 -4.24 9.66 -25.35
CA GLU A 2 -3.56 10.39 -24.26
C GLU A 2 -4.38 10.58 -22.96
N ASP A 3 -5.70 10.76 -23.05
CA ASP A 3 -6.56 10.89 -21.85
C ASP A 3 -6.66 9.60 -21.01
N SER A 4 -6.39 8.43 -21.59
CA SER A 4 -6.49 7.15 -20.88
C SER A 4 -5.28 6.94 -19.97
N GLU A 5 -4.07 7.13 -20.50
CA GLU A 5 -2.82 6.92 -19.76
C GLU A 5 -2.66 7.92 -18.59
N SER A 6 -3.11 9.16 -18.78
CA SER A 6 -3.11 10.17 -17.71
C SER A 6 -4.06 9.82 -16.56
N ARG A 7 -5.21 9.20 -16.87
CA ARG A 7 -6.16 8.71 -15.84
C ARG A 7 -5.59 7.51 -15.11
N ASP A 8 -4.95 6.58 -15.81
CA ASP A 8 -4.35 5.38 -15.21
C ASP A 8 -3.22 5.75 -14.23
N ALA A 9 -2.38 6.72 -14.59
CA ALA A 9 -1.36 7.28 -13.71
C ALA A 9 -1.96 7.90 -12.44
N THR A 10 -3.03 8.69 -12.59
CA THR A 10 -3.73 9.33 -11.46
C THR A 10 -4.34 8.30 -10.51
N VAL A 11 -4.95 7.24 -11.07
CA VAL A 11 -5.52 6.13 -10.30
C VAL A 11 -4.44 5.37 -9.53
N LEU A 12 -3.29 5.13 -10.15
CA LEU A 12 -2.18 4.43 -9.51
C LEU A 12 -1.58 5.25 -8.35
N ILE A 13 -1.40 6.56 -8.52
CA ILE A 13 -0.93 7.44 -7.44
C ILE A 13 -1.92 7.44 -6.26
N ALA A 14 -3.22 7.59 -6.53
CA ALA A 14 -4.23 7.54 -5.49
C ALA A 14 -4.29 6.17 -4.77
N ALA A 15 -4.02 5.07 -5.49
CA ALA A 15 -3.94 3.75 -4.90
C ALA A 15 -2.71 3.61 -3.97
N ILE A 16 -1.57 4.21 -4.33
CA ILE A 16 -0.37 4.24 -3.50
C ILE A 16 -0.63 5.00 -2.19
N GLU A 17 -1.27 6.17 -2.27
CA GLU A 17 -1.61 6.97 -1.08
C GLU A 17 -2.51 6.20 -0.13
N ARG A 18 -3.58 5.59 -0.64
CA ARG A 18 -4.47 4.73 0.16
C ARG A 18 -3.74 3.54 0.78
N ALA A 19 -2.87 2.88 0.00
CA ALA A 19 -2.09 1.75 0.52
C ALA A 19 -1.10 2.16 1.61
N LYS A 20 -0.57 3.40 1.55
CA LYS A 20 0.27 3.96 2.61
C LYS A 20 -0.52 4.20 3.89
N GLU A 21 -1.71 4.78 3.80
CA GLU A 21 -2.62 4.98 4.93
C GLU A 21 -3.02 3.63 5.56
N GLU A 22 -3.37 2.65 4.72
CA GLU A 22 -3.69 1.28 5.14
C GLU A 22 -2.52 0.61 5.85
N MET A 23 -1.30 0.75 5.33
CA MET A 23 -0.09 0.22 5.96
C MET A 23 0.17 0.85 7.32
N GLN A 24 0.00 2.17 7.46
CA GLN A 24 0.14 2.86 8.75
C GLN A 24 -0.93 2.41 9.75
N TYR A 25 -2.16 2.25 9.29
CA TYR A 25 -3.24 1.72 10.12
C TYR A 25 -2.95 0.28 10.57
N ALA A 26 -2.44 -0.57 9.68
CA ALA A 26 -2.09 -1.93 10.00
C ALA A 26 -0.95 -2.04 11.01
N GLU A 27 0.03 -1.12 10.95
CA GLU A 27 1.08 -1.01 11.95
C GLU A 27 0.50 -0.67 13.33
N ASN A 28 -0.31 0.39 13.41
CA ASN A 28 -0.97 0.80 14.66
C ASN A 28 -1.89 -0.30 15.21
N TYR A 29 -2.59 -1.02 14.32
CA TYR A 29 -3.43 -2.15 14.70
C TYR A 29 -2.58 -3.28 15.32
N PHE A 30 -1.47 -3.65 14.68
CA PHE A 30 -0.55 -4.64 15.23
C PHE A 30 0.03 -4.25 16.58
N GLU A 31 0.39 -2.97 16.77
CA GLU A 31 0.89 -2.47 18.06
C GLU A 31 -0.16 -2.45 19.18
N SER A 32 -1.45 -2.35 18.83
CA SER A 32 -2.55 -2.24 19.79
C SER A 32 -3.24 -3.57 20.14
N VAL A 33 -3.00 -4.63 19.36
CA VAL A 33 -3.61 -5.95 19.58
C VAL A 33 -2.79 -6.76 20.57
N TYR A 34 -3.39 -7.04 21.73
CA TYR A 34 -2.83 -7.93 22.77
C TYR A 34 -3.61 -9.23 22.93
N ASP A 35 -4.75 -9.35 22.25
CA ASP A 35 -5.58 -10.54 22.28
C ASP A 35 -4.88 -11.69 21.50
N PRO A 36 -4.56 -12.82 22.15
CA PRO A 36 -3.93 -13.97 21.49
C PRO A 36 -4.71 -14.51 20.29
N ASP A 37 -6.04 -14.36 20.27
CA ASP A 37 -6.87 -14.84 19.16
C ASP A 37 -6.84 -13.89 17.95
N LEU A 38 -6.36 -12.64 18.15
CA LEU A 38 -6.29 -11.62 17.11
C LEU A 38 -4.87 -11.26 16.69
N VAL A 39 -3.84 -11.66 17.45
CA VAL A 39 -2.44 -11.31 17.16
C VAL A 39 -1.98 -11.87 15.82
N ASP A 40 -2.35 -13.11 15.49
CA ASP A 40 -2.00 -13.73 14.20
C ASP A 40 -2.66 -12.96 13.05
N HIS A 41 -3.93 -12.60 13.20
CA HIS A 41 -4.62 -11.74 12.24
C HIS A 41 -3.88 -10.41 12.06
N ALA A 42 -3.46 -9.76 13.15
CA ALA A 42 -2.74 -8.50 13.11
C ALA A 42 -1.39 -8.62 12.39
N ILE A 43 -0.65 -9.72 12.61
CA ILE A 43 0.60 -10.02 11.89
C ILE A 43 0.34 -10.15 10.39
N TYR A 44 -0.64 -10.98 10.00
CA TYR A 44 -0.95 -11.20 8.59
C TYR A 44 -1.44 -9.92 7.90
N TYR A 45 -2.27 -9.13 8.58
CA TYR A 45 -2.80 -7.88 8.06
C TYR A 45 -1.69 -6.85 7.82
N ARG A 46 -0.78 -6.66 8.79
CA ARG A 46 0.39 -5.79 8.66
C ARG A 46 1.27 -6.17 7.47
N GLU A 47 1.60 -7.47 7.35
CA GLU A 47 2.42 -7.96 6.24
C GLU A 47 1.72 -7.83 4.89
N ALA A 48 0.41 -8.05 4.83
CA ALA A 48 -0.38 -7.88 3.60
C ALA A 48 -0.42 -6.42 3.14
N ALA A 49 -0.69 -5.48 4.06
CA ALA A 49 -0.74 -4.05 3.75
C ALA A 49 0.64 -3.54 3.26
N ARG A 50 1.73 -3.96 3.93
CA ARG A 50 3.09 -3.63 3.51
C ARG A 50 3.41 -4.16 2.11
N LYS A 51 3.12 -5.44 1.84
CA LYS A 51 3.35 -6.04 0.51
C LYS A 51 2.56 -5.36 -0.59
N LYS A 52 1.32 -4.94 -0.30
CA LYS A 52 0.47 -4.20 -1.24
C LYS A 52 1.09 -2.84 -1.58
N TYR A 53 1.52 -2.08 -0.58
CA TYR A 53 2.19 -0.79 -0.78
C TYR A 53 3.48 -0.96 -1.60
N ASP A 54 4.34 -1.92 -1.24
CA ASP A 54 5.57 -2.22 -1.97
C ASP A 54 5.32 -2.60 -3.44
N TYR A 55 4.27 -3.38 -3.71
CA TYR A 55 3.87 -3.75 -5.07
C TYR A 55 3.44 -2.51 -5.89
N LEU A 56 2.62 -1.63 -5.32
CA LEU A 56 2.15 -0.43 -6.01
C LEU A 56 3.29 0.55 -6.30
N LEU A 57 4.25 0.68 -5.37
CA LEU A 57 5.47 1.45 -5.63
C LEU A 57 6.30 0.84 -6.76
N LYS A 58 6.46 -0.49 -6.80
CA LYS A 58 7.15 -1.16 -7.91
C LYS A 58 6.45 -0.92 -9.24
N LEU A 59 5.12 -0.91 -9.24
CA LEU A 59 4.32 -0.62 -10.43
C LEU A 59 4.54 0.83 -10.89
N ALA A 60 4.41 1.81 -9.99
CA ALA A 60 4.63 3.22 -10.32
C ALA A 60 6.06 3.51 -10.81
N LYS A 61 7.08 2.79 -10.31
CA LYS A 61 8.45 2.86 -10.84
C LYS A 61 8.53 2.35 -12.28
N LYS A 62 7.83 1.26 -12.61
CA LYS A 62 7.80 0.71 -13.98
C LYS A 62 7.11 1.66 -14.95
N GLU A 63 6.05 2.33 -14.51
CA GLU A 63 5.33 3.34 -15.27
C GLU A 63 6.06 4.71 -15.33
N GLY A 64 7.24 4.83 -14.70
CA GLY A 64 8.02 6.07 -14.68
C GLY A 64 7.40 7.21 -13.85
N LEU A 65 6.41 6.93 -13.02
CA LEU A 65 5.67 7.92 -12.22
C LEU A 65 6.42 8.38 -10.97
N ILE A 66 7.35 7.56 -10.46
CA ILE A 66 8.19 7.89 -9.30
C ILE A 66 9.65 7.55 -9.56
N LYS A 67 10.56 8.46 -9.19
CA LYS A 67 12.01 8.20 -9.24
C LYS A 67 12.42 7.37 -8.03
N ALA A 68 13.24 6.35 -8.26
CA ALA A 68 14.03 5.77 -7.19
C ALA A 68 15.18 6.74 -6.89
N GLU A 69 15.20 7.31 -5.69
CA GLU A 69 16.44 7.90 -5.13
C GLU A 69 17.46 6.81 -4.83
#